data_AF-A0A660T7H0-F1
#
_entry.id   AF-A0A660T7H0-F1
#
_cell.length_a   1.000
_cell.length_b   1.000
_cell.length_c   1.000
_cell.angle_alpha   90.00
_cell.angle_beta   90.00
_cell.angle_gamma   90.00
#
_symmetry.space_group_name_H-M   'P 1'
#
loop_
_entity.id
_entity.type
_entity.pdbx_description
1 polymer ?
#
loop_
_entity_poly.entity_id
_entity_poly.type
_entity_poly.pdbx_seq_one_letter_code
_entity_poly.pdbx_strand_id
1 'polypeptide(L)'
;MKKTIIMAVIIITILGTAVWAAEEELRPKNPVLPLLLNIIPGLGIGSFVMGDPAGGFIGLGGEIIGIGLVTYGFAYIIAETTGAVLASALTLGLADPSMEIPRAAGASITIGLLLWGGTRIFEIIRPFWFAGSFNERLKSSRKTQKLSAFIMLKTVNNRNNNIFKPVLTLKYSY
;
A
#
# COMPACT_ATOMS: atom_id res chain seq x y z
N MET A 1 -18.18 15.26 17.97
CA MET A 1 -18.71 13.93 17.59
C MET A 1 -18.35 13.50 16.17
N LYS A 2 -18.63 14.27 15.11
CA LYS A 2 -18.32 13.84 13.71
C LYS A 2 -16.85 13.47 13.47
N LYS A 3 -15.89 14.24 14.00
CA LYS A 3 -14.44 13.97 13.85
C LYS A 3 -13.98 12.66 14.51
N THR A 4 -14.57 12.31 15.65
CA THR A 4 -14.23 11.09 16.41
C THR A 4 -14.72 9.84 15.72
N ILE A 5 -15.91 9.91 15.10
CA ILE A 5 -16.49 8.80 14.32
C ILE A 5 -15.66 8.56 13.04
N ILE A 6 -15.24 9.63 12.36
CA ILE A 6 -14.38 9.52 11.17
C ILE A 6 -13.04 8.86 11.50
N MET A 7 -12.39 9.27 12.61
CA MET A 7 -11.16 8.61 13.07
C MET A 7 -11.35 7.14 13.42
N ALA A 8 -12.45 6.79 14.09
CA ALA A 8 -12.73 5.41 14.45
C ALA A 8 -12.93 4.53 13.20
N VAL A 9 -13.63 5.02 12.18
CA VAL A 9 -13.81 4.30 10.92
C VAL A 9 -12.47 4.09 10.21
N ILE A 10 -11.61 5.12 10.16
CA ILE A 10 -10.27 5.00 9.56
C ILE A 10 -9.43 3.95 10.31
N ILE A 11 -9.42 3.99 11.64
CA ILE A 11 -8.67 3.05 12.47
C ILE A 11 -9.17 1.61 12.31
N ILE A 12 -10.48 1.40 12.29
CA ILE A 12 -11.10 0.08 12.08
C ILE A 12 -10.78 -0.44 10.68
N THR A 13 -10.76 0.43 9.67
CA THR A 13 -10.41 0.05 8.30
C THR A 13 -8.93 -0.36 8.20
N ILE A 14 -8.02 0.37 8.86
CA ILE A 14 -6.59 0.05 8.90
C ILE A 14 -6.33 -1.25 9.69
N LEU A 15 -7.01 -1.46 10.81
CA LEU A 15 -6.88 -2.67 11.62
C LEU A 15 -7.49 -3.88 10.90
N GLY A 16 -8.63 -3.70 10.24
CA GLY A 16 -9.31 -4.75 9.48
C GLY A 16 -8.47 -5.26 8.32
N THR A 17 -7.81 -4.36 7.58
CA THR A 17 -6.89 -4.76 6.49
C THR A 17 -5.63 -5.43 7.02
N ALA A 18 -5.12 -5.03 8.19
CA ALA A 18 -3.97 -5.69 8.83
C ALA A 18 -4.29 -7.09 9.35
N VAL A 19 -5.48 -7.30 9.91
CA VAL A 19 -5.95 -8.62 10.38
C VAL A 19 -6.21 -9.55 9.19
N TRP A 20 -6.86 -9.06 8.14
CA TRP A 20 -7.11 -9.85 6.93
C TRP A 20 -5.83 -10.23 6.18
N ALA A 21 -4.84 -9.33 6.15
CA ALA A 21 -3.51 -9.59 5.61
C ALA A 21 -2.78 -10.76 6.31
N ALA A 22 -3.01 -10.97 7.61
CA ALA A 22 -2.35 -12.01 8.40
C ALA A 22 -2.87 -13.42 8.09
N GLU A 23 -4.13 -13.57 7.66
CA GLU A 23 -4.73 -14.89 7.37
C GLU A 23 -4.22 -15.52 6.06
N GLU A 24 -3.66 -14.73 5.16
CA GLU A 24 -3.35 -15.18 3.80
C GLU A 24 -1.87 -15.56 3.59
N GLU A 25 -1.09 -15.70 4.67
CA GLU A 25 0.38 -15.95 4.67
C GLU A 25 0.80 -17.30 4.07
N LEU A 26 -0.09 -18.29 3.94
CA LEU A 26 0.30 -19.66 3.56
C LEU A 26 0.15 -19.99 2.07
N ARG A 27 -0.39 -19.06 1.28
CA ARG A 27 -0.67 -19.29 -0.15
C ARG A 27 0.31 -18.55 -1.07
N PRO A 28 0.65 -19.13 -2.23
CA PRO A 28 1.36 -18.41 -3.28
C PRO A 28 0.58 -17.15 -3.65
N LYS A 29 1.25 -16.00 -3.66
CA LYS A 29 0.60 -14.72 -3.97
C LYS A 29 0.55 -14.52 -5.48
N ASN A 30 -0.61 -14.09 -5.99
CA ASN A 30 -0.81 -13.71 -7.38
C ASN A 30 -0.76 -12.17 -7.50
N PRO A 31 0.13 -11.58 -8.31
CA PRO A 31 0.25 -10.13 -8.47
C PRO A 31 -0.90 -9.49 -9.27
N VAL A 32 -1.74 -10.27 -9.96
CA VAL A 32 -2.77 -9.73 -10.86
C VAL A 32 -3.92 -9.05 -10.10
N LEU A 33 -4.47 -9.71 -9.07
CA LEU A 33 -5.54 -9.14 -8.23
C LEU A 33 -5.16 -7.77 -7.60
N PRO A 34 -4.01 -7.65 -6.94
CA PRO A 34 -3.59 -6.39 -6.35
C PRO A 34 -3.20 -5.33 -7.39
N LEU A 35 -2.71 -5.72 -8.57
CA LEU A 35 -2.54 -4.79 -9.69
C LEU A 35 -3.89 -4.19 -10.13
N LEU A 36 -4.92 -5.02 -10.28
CA LEU A 36 -6.27 -4.55 -10.64
C LEU A 36 -6.85 -3.62 -9.58
N LEU A 37 -6.61 -3.91 -8.30
CA LEU A 37 -7.03 -3.05 -7.19
C LEU A 37 -6.30 -1.70 -7.15
N ASN A 38 -5.08 -1.63 -7.70
CA ASN A 38 -4.28 -0.40 -7.78
C ASN A 38 -4.51 0.41 -9.08
N ILE A 39 -5.25 -0.12 -10.07
CA ILE A 39 -5.61 0.60 -11.31
C ILE A 39 -6.73 1.63 -11.07
N ILE A 40 -7.65 1.33 -10.15
CA ILE A 40 -8.56 2.33 -9.57
C ILE A 40 -7.73 3.16 -8.58
N PRO A 41 -8.01 4.47 -8.33
CA PRO A 41 -7.41 5.18 -7.22
C PRO A 41 -7.56 4.37 -5.93
N GLY A 42 -6.47 3.69 -5.61
CA GLY A 42 -6.50 2.45 -4.87
C GLY A 42 -6.11 2.67 -3.43
N LEU A 43 -5.56 3.85 -3.07
CA LEU A 43 -5.15 4.18 -1.71
C LEU A 43 -4.30 3.06 -1.09
N GLY A 44 -3.44 2.40 -1.86
CA GLY A 44 -2.63 1.26 -1.41
C GLY A 44 -3.39 -0.06 -1.12
N ILE A 45 -4.68 -0.18 -1.46
CA ILE A 45 -5.52 -1.36 -1.18
C ILE A 45 -4.89 -2.64 -1.73
N GLY A 46 -4.36 -2.62 -2.96
CA GLY A 46 -3.74 -3.81 -3.55
C GLY A 46 -2.58 -4.35 -2.72
N SER A 47 -1.74 -3.48 -2.16
CA SER A 47 -0.66 -3.90 -1.27
C SER A 47 -1.17 -4.47 0.06
N PHE A 48 -2.22 -3.90 0.64
CA PHE A 48 -2.85 -4.48 1.85
C PHE A 48 -3.43 -5.87 1.59
N VAL A 49 -4.07 -6.07 0.44
CA VAL A 49 -4.63 -7.36 0.03
C VAL A 49 -3.56 -8.45 -0.13
N MET A 50 -2.35 -8.08 -0.51
CA MET A 50 -1.23 -9.02 -0.57
C MET A 50 -0.58 -9.32 0.79
N GLY A 51 -0.94 -8.60 1.85
CA GLY A 51 -0.22 -8.62 3.12
C GLY A 51 1.10 -7.85 3.10
N ASP A 52 1.20 -6.80 2.27
CA ASP A 52 2.30 -5.85 2.26
C ASP A 52 1.86 -4.49 2.85
N PRO A 53 1.79 -4.36 4.18
CA PRO A 53 1.31 -3.15 4.84
C PRO A 53 2.21 -1.94 4.58
N ALA A 54 3.52 -2.15 4.46
CA ALA A 54 4.45 -1.07 4.10
C ALA A 54 4.14 -0.51 2.70
N GLY A 55 3.70 -1.35 1.77
CA GLY A 55 3.25 -0.93 0.45
C GLY A 55 1.95 -0.17 0.49
N GLY A 56 1.01 -0.68 1.28
CA GLY A 56 -0.28 -0.05 1.46
C GLY A 56 -0.16 1.36 2.02
N PHE A 57 0.68 1.57 3.05
CA PHE A 57 0.87 2.90 3.64
C PHE A 57 1.61 3.87 2.72
N ILE A 58 2.60 3.40 1.94
CA ILE A 58 3.30 4.28 0.98
C ILE A 58 2.34 4.71 -0.15
N GLY A 59 1.54 3.78 -0.68
CA GLY A 59 0.50 4.09 -1.67
C GLY A 59 -0.54 5.08 -1.15
N LEU A 60 -1.15 4.76 0.01
CA LEU A 60 -2.15 5.60 0.66
C LEU A 60 -1.62 6.99 1.01
N GLY A 61 -0.45 7.07 1.64
CA GLY A 61 0.16 8.34 2.04
C GLY A 61 0.52 9.21 0.84
N GLY A 62 1.12 8.62 -0.19
CA GLY A 62 1.48 9.36 -1.39
C GLY A 62 0.28 9.83 -2.21
N GLU A 63 -0.80 9.06 -2.28
CA GLU A 63 -2.04 9.51 -2.91
C GLU A 63 -2.69 10.68 -2.14
N ILE A 64 -2.82 10.57 -0.82
CA ILE A 64 -3.44 11.63 0.01
C ILE A 64 -2.63 12.92 -0.06
N ILE A 65 -1.30 12.83 0.08
CA ILE A 65 -0.43 14.02 0.05
C ILE A 65 -0.37 14.60 -1.36
N GLY A 66 -0.26 13.76 -2.39
CA GLY A 66 -0.19 14.19 -3.79
C GLY A 66 -1.45 14.93 -4.23
N ILE A 67 -2.62 14.31 -4.02
CA ILE A 67 -3.92 14.94 -4.31
C ILE A 67 -4.14 16.18 -3.43
N GLY A 68 -3.76 16.11 -2.15
CA GLY A 68 -3.86 17.24 -1.23
C GLY A 68 -3.08 18.46 -1.70
N LEU A 69 -1.84 18.28 -2.15
CA LEU A 69 -1.00 19.36 -2.69
C LEU A 69 -1.54 19.94 -4.00
N VAL A 70 -2.00 19.09 -4.92
CA VAL A 70 -2.63 19.54 -6.17
C VAL A 70 -3.88 20.37 -5.87
N THR A 71 -4.75 19.86 -5.00
CA THR A 71 -6.01 20.52 -4.64
C THR A 71 -5.75 21.83 -3.90
N TYR A 72 -4.77 21.86 -3.00
CA TYR A 72 -4.34 23.06 -2.29
C TYR A 72 -3.84 24.14 -3.27
N GLY A 73 -2.98 23.78 -4.21
CA GLY A 73 -2.46 24.72 -5.20
C GLY A 73 -3.55 25.31 -6.09
N PHE A 74 -4.50 24.50 -6.56
CA PHE A 74 -5.66 24.99 -7.32
C PHE A 74 -6.59 25.87 -6.49
N ALA A 75 -6.88 25.49 -5.23
CA ALA A 75 -7.71 26.30 -4.34
C ALA A 75 -7.09 27.67 -4.06
N TYR A 76 -5.76 27.72 -3.90
CA TYR A 76 -5.03 28.97 -3.71
C TYR A 76 -5.14 29.89 -4.93
N ILE A 77 -4.92 29.35 -6.14
CA ILE A 77 -5.10 30.09 -7.40
C ILE A 77 -6.51 30.66 -7.48
N ILE A 78 -7.54 29.84 -7.26
CA ILE A 78 -8.95 30.27 -7.35
C ILE A 78 -9.25 31.38 -6.33
N ALA A 79 -8.78 31.24 -5.09
CA ALA A 79 -9.02 32.24 -4.03
C ALA A 79 -8.38 33.59 -4.40
N GLU A 80 -7.16 33.57 -4.94
CA GLU A 80 -6.43 34.77 -5.31
C GLU A 80 -7.01 35.43 -6.57
N THR A 81 -7.39 34.63 -7.58
CA THR A 81 -8.11 35.13 -8.76
C THR A 81 -9.45 35.77 -8.37
N THR A 82 -10.21 35.15 -7.48
CA THR A 82 -11.52 35.67 -7.04
C THR A 82 -11.37 36.97 -6.25
N GLY A 83 -10.35 37.05 -5.38
CA GLY A 83 -10.02 38.27 -4.64
C GLY A 83 -9.58 39.40 -5.55
N ALA A 84 -8.76 39.12 -6.56
CA ALA A 84 -8.30 40.11 -7.53
C ALA A 84 -9.45 40.67 -8.38
N VAL A 85 -10.39 39.82 -8.83
CA VAL A 85 -11.58 40.24 -9.58
C VAL A 85 -12.50 41.12 -8.73
N LEU A 86 -12.70 40.76 -7.45
CA LEU A 86 -13.52 41.56 -6.54
C LEU A 86 -12.86 42.92 -6.22
N ALA A 87 -11.54 42.95 -6.02
CA ALA A 87 -10.79 44.17 -5.74
C ALA A 87 -10.80 45.13 -6.96
N SER A 88 -10.64 44.60 -8.17
CA SER A 88 -10.72 45.40 -9.41
C SER A 88 -12.14 45.91 -9.67
N ALA A 89 -13.18 45.14 -9.34
CA ALA A 89 -14.56 45.61 -9.37
C ALA A 89 -14.85 46.74 -8.35
N LEU A 90 -14.32 46.64 -7.12
CA LEU A 90 -14.49 47.67 -6.08
C LEU A 90 -13.70 48.95 -6.36
N THR A 91 -12.55 48.84 -7.03
CA THR A 91 -11.63 49.97 -7.30
C THR A 91 -11.82 50.58 -8.69
N LEU A 92 -12.93 50.28 -9.38
CA LEU A 92 -13.25 50.79 -10.73
C LEU A 92 -12.14 50.52 -11.76
N GLY A 93 -11.45 49.37 -11.64
CA GLY A 93 -10.40 48.98 -12.58
C GLY A 93 -9.03 49.63 -12.35
N LEU A 94 -8.82 50.30 -11.20
CA LEU A 94 -7.51 50.85 -10.83
C LEU A 94 -6.55 49.81 -10.23
N ALA A 95 -7.05 48.63 -9.83
CA ALA A 95 -6.21 47.53 -9.39
C ALA A 95 -5.58 46.82 -10.60
N ASP A 96 -4.26 46.69 -10.59
CA ASP A 96 -3.50 45.96 -11.60
C ASP A 96 -3.89 44.47 -11.60
N PRO A 97 -4.48 43.93 -12.68
CA PRO A 97 -4.91 42.53 -12.75
C PRO A 97 -3.78 41.60 -13.20
N SER A 98 -2.52 41.95 -12.94
CA SER A 98 -1.36 41.09 -13.21
C SER A 98 -1.40 39.86 -12.30
N MET A 99 -2.11 38.84 -12.78
CA MET A 99 -2.26 37.56 -12.10
C MET A 99 -0.99 36.74 -12.30
N GLU A 100 0.02 36.97 -11.47
CA GLU A 100 1.14 36.03 -11.37
C GLU A 100 0.66 34.77 -10.65
N ILE A 101 0.83 33.60 -11.26
CA ILE A 101 0.61 32.34 -10.53
C ILE A 101 1.62 32.34 -9.38
N PRO A 102 1.16 32.31 -8.12
CA PRO A 102 2.04 32.32 -6.97
C PRO A 102 3.01 31.15 -7.08
N ARG A 103 4.32 31.41 -7.01
CA ARG A 103 5.34 30.36 -7.14
C ARG A 103 5.08 29.18 -6.20
N ALA A 104 4.54 29.47 -5.01
CA ALA A 104 4.13 28.46 -4.04
C ALA A 104 2.97 27.56 -4.54
N ALA A 105 1.96 28.14 -5.21
CA ALA A 105 0.87 27.37 -5.79
C ALA A 105 1.36 26.48 -6.94
N GLY A 106 2.16 27.04 -7.87
CA GLY A 106 2.76 26.26 -8.96
C GLY A 106 3.66 25.13 -8.46
N ALA A 107 4.47 25.39 -7.42
CA ALA A 107 5.30 24.38 -6.79
C ALA A 107 4.47 23.27 -6.13
N SER A 108 3.40 23.61 -5.41
CA SER A 108 2.52 22.63 -4.77
C SER A 108 1.84 21.71 -5.79
N ILE A 109 1.34 22.24 -6.91
CA ILE A 109 0.76 21.44 -7.99
C ILE A 109 1.80 20.50 -8.59
N THR A 110 2.99 21.03 -8.90
CA THR A 110 4.06 20.24 -9.53
C THR A 110 4.52 19.11 -8.63
N ILE A 111 4.81 19.40 -7.37
CA ILE A 111 5.21 18.38 -6.38
C ILE A 111 4.09 17.38 -6.18
N GLY A 112 2.84 17.84 -6.05
CA GLY A 112 1.69 16.96 -5.86
C GLY A 112 1.46 16.01 -7.03
N LEU A 113 1.60 16.48 -8.27
CA LEU A 113 1.52 15.64 -9.48
C LEU A 113 2.65 14.62 -9.53
N LEU A 114 3.88 15.02 -9.22
CA LEU A 114 5.02 14.12 -9.17
C LEU A 114 4.84 13.05 -8.10
N LEU A 115 4.35 13.43 -6.91
CA LEU A 115 4.11 12.50 -5.82
C LEU A 115 3.02 11.50 -6.20
N TRP A 116 1.88 11.98 -6.69
CA TRP A 116 0.73 11.16 -7.10
C TRP A 116 1.06 10.25 -8.28
N GLY A 117 1.77 10.76 -9.29
CA GLY A 117 2.20 9.97 -10.44
C GLY A 117 3.27 8.95 -10.06
N GLY A 118 4.22 9.34 -9.20
CA GLY A 118 5.26 8.46 -8.67
C GLY A 118 4.66 7.30 -7.87
N THR A 119 3.65 7.56 -7.05
CA THR A 119 2.96 6.51 -6.30
C THR A 119 2.16 5.57 -7.18
N ARG A 120 1.60 6.04 -8.31
CA ARG A 120 0.98 5.15 -9.32
C ARG A 120 1.98 4.16 -9.90
N ILE A 121 3.14 4.65 -10.33
CA ILE A 121 4.20 3.79 -10.88
C ILE A 121 4.64 2.76 -9.84
N PHE A 122 4.80 3.21 -8.60
CA PHE A 122 5.15 2.35 -7.48
C PHE A 122 4.12 1.25 -7.22
N GLU A 123 2.83 1.61 -7.17
CA GLU A 123 1.72 0.68 -6.94
C GLU A 123 1.54 -0.34 -8.08
N ILE A 124 1.98 -0.02 -9.30
CA ILE A 124 2.00 -0.94 -10.43
C ILE A 124 3.15 -1.95 -10.31
N ILE A 125 4.34 -1.50 -9.93
CA ILE A 125 5.55 -2.33 -9.89
C ILE A 125 5.59 -3.23 -8.65
N ARG A 126 5.18 -2.70 -7.51
CA ARG A 126 5.33 -3.34 -6.20
C ARG A 126 4.66 -4.72 -6.07
N PRO A 127 3.44 -4.97 -6.60
CA PRO A 127 2.81 -6.29 -6.58
C PRO A 127 3.69 -7.41 -7.13
N PHE A 128 4.38 -7.15 -8.25
CA PHE A 128 5.24 -8.14 -8.89
C PHE A 128 6.48 -8.44 -8.05
N TRP A 129 7.11 -7.40 -7.51
CA TRP A 129 8.29 -7.56 -6.68
C TRP A 129 7.98 -8.30 -5.37
N PHE A 130 6.89 -7.91 -4.70
CA PHE A 130 6.47 -8.54 -3.45
C PHE A 130 6.08 -10.00 -3.67
N ALA A 131 5.24 -10.29 -4.67
CA ALA A 131 4.85 -11.67 -4.99
C ALA A 131 6.05 -12.56 -5.35
N GLY A 132 7.01 -12.04 -6.12
CA GLY A 132 8.25 -12.73 -6.46
C GLY A 132 9.05 -13.12 -5.22
N SER A 133 9.41 -12.13 -4.39
CA SER A 133 10.21 -12.35 -3.18
C SER A 133 9.48 -13.27 -2.18
N PHE A 134 8.18 -13.10 -2.01
CA PHE A 134 7.38 -13.91 -1.09
C PHE A 134 7.32 -15.38 -1.54
N ASN A 135 7.09 -15.63 -2.83
CA ASN A 135 7.04 -16.99 -3.37
C ASN A 135 8.40 -17.70 -3.31
N GLU A 136 9.52 -16.98 -3.45
CA GLU A 136 10.86 -17.54 -3.23
C GLU A 136 11.11 -17.91 -1.78
N ARG A 137 10.72 -17.05 -0.83
CA ARG A 137 10.81 -17.33 0.61
C ARG A 137 9.98 -18.56 0.99
N LEU A 138 8.76 -18.67 0.48
CA LEU A 138 7.91 -19.86 0.68
C LEU A 138 8.56 -21.14 0.15
N LYS A 139 9.16 -21.09 -1.06
CA LYS A 139 9.87 -22.25 -1.63
C LYS A 139 11.06 -22.66 -0.76
N SER A 140 11.84 -21.69 -0.29
CA SER A 140 13.00 -21.93 0.57
C SER A 140 12.59 -22.51 1.92
N SER A 141 11.59 -21.94 2.59
CA SER A 141 11.07 -22.44 3.87
C SER A 141 10.52 -23.87 3.75
N ARG A 142 9.82 -24.20 2.65
CA ARG A 142 9.34 -25.57 2.39
C ARG A 142 10.49 -26.56 2.17
N LYS A 143 11.56 -26.16 1.47
CA LYS A 143 12.76 -27.00 1.31
C LYS A 143 13.43 -27.27 2.66
N THR A 144 13.60 -26.23 3.47
CA THR A 144 14.19 -26.34 4.81
C THR A 144 13.34 -27.24 5.71
N GLN A 145 12.02 -27.06 5.76
CA GLN A 145 11.13 -27.92 6.54
C GLN A 145 11.18 -29.39 6.10
N LYS A 146 11.18 -29.67 4.78
CA LYS A 146 11.34 -31.04 4.26
C LYS A 146 12.68 -31.66 4.69
N LEU A 147 13.75 -30.87 4.64
CA LEU A 147 15.07 -31.31 5.06
C LEU A 147 15.12 -31.60 6.57
N SER A 148 14.56 -30.72 7.40
CA SER A 148 14.45 -30.92 8.85
C SER A 148 13.63 -32.16 9.19
N ALA A 149 12.49 -32.37 8.54
CA ALA A 149 11.66 -33.56 8.73
C ALA A 149 12.40 -34.84 8.31
N PHE A 150 13.12 -34.81 7.19
CA PHE A 150 13.93 -35.93 6.73
C PHE A 150 15.07 -36.27 7.70
N ILE A 151 15.79 -35.26 8.21
CA ILE A 151 16.84 -35.45 9.21
C ILE A 151 16.23 -36.05 10.48
N MET A 152 15.10 -35.52 10.96
CA MET A 152 14.40 -36.04 12.14
C MET A 152 13.98 -37.50 11.96
N LEU A 153 13.40 -37.87 10.81
CA LEU A 153 13.04 -39.26 10.49
C LEU A 153 14.26 -40.17 10.45
N LYS A 154 15.35 -39.74 9.83
CA LYS A 154 16.60 -40.52 9.78
C LYS A 154 17.18 -40.71 11.18
N THR A 155 17.18 -39.67 12.01
CA THR A 155 17.65 -39.72 13.41
C THR A 155 16.78 -40.66 14.25
N VAL A 156 15.44 -40.59 14.12
CA VAL A 156 14.51 -41.47 14.84
C VAL A 156 14.67 -42.93 14.39
N ASN A 157 14.77 -43.20 13.08
CA ASN A 157 14.98 -44.56 12.57
C ASN A 157 16.31 -45.15 13.06
N ASN A 158 17.38 -44.35 13.09
CA ASN A 158 18.68 -44.80 13.57
C ASN A 158 18.70 -45.05 15.09
N ARG A 159 17.85 -44.37 15.88
CA ARG A 159 17.63 -44.67 17.31
C ARG A 159 16.78 -45.93 17.51
N ASN A 160 15.76 -46.13 16.69
CA ASN A 160 14.81 -47.25 16.80
C ASN A 160 15.39 -48.61 16.34
N ASN A 161 16.44 -48.61 15.52
CA ASN A 161 17.22 -49.81 15.24
C ASN A 161 17.95 -50.37 16.48
N ASN A 162 18.01 -49.61 17.59
CA ASN A 162 18.49 -50.13 18.87
C ASN A 162 17.36 -50.53 19.82
N ILE A 163 16.19 -49.86 19.83
CA ILE A 163 15.07 -50.22 20.74
C ILE A 163 13.74 -49.72 20.12
N PHE A 164 12.84 -50.63 19.73
CA PHE A 164 11.41 -50.42 19.36
C PHE A 164 11.02 -49.70 18.04
N LYS A 165 10.06 -50.30 17.31
CA LYS A 165 9.35 -49.75 16.14
C LYS A 165 8.19 -48.83 16.56
N PRO A 166 8.08 -47.58 16.08
CA PRO A 166 6.84 -46.82 16.11
C PRO A 166 6.20 -46.77 14.72
N VAL A 167 4.94 -47.17 14.69
CA VAL A 167 3.97 -46.95 13.62
C VAL A 167 3.53 -45.49 13.69
N LEU A 168 3.80 -44.67 12.67
CA LEU A 168 3.09 -43.39 12.52
C LEU A 168 2.82 -43.05 11.05
N THR A 169 1.54 -43.17 10.72
CA THR A 169 0.89 -42.73 9.49
C THR A 169 0.84 -41.21 9.47
N LEU A 170 1.65 -40.55 8.63
CA LEU A 170 1.52 -39.11 8.39
C LEU A 170 0.66 -38.88 7.14
N LYS A 171 -0.64 -38.64 7.36
CA LYS A 171 -1.51 -37.96 6.39
C LYS A 171 -1.19 -36.47 6.45
N TYR A 172 -0.64 -35.91 5.38
CA TYR A 172 -0.68 -34.47 5.14
C TYR A 172 -1.60 -34.21 3.95
N SER A 173 -2.81 -33.70 4.25
CA SER A 173 -3.70 -33.05 3.29
C SER A 173 -3.62 -31.54 3.47
N TYR A 174 -3.70 -30.86 2.31
CA TYR A 174 -3.83 -29.41 2.04
C TYR A 174 -2.52 -28.62 1.90
#